data_AF-A0A0C2R6T2-F1
#
_entry.id   AF-A0A0C2R6T2-F1
#
_cell.length_a   1.000
_cell.length_b   1.000
_cell.length_c   1.000
_cell.angle_alpha   90.00
_cell.angle_beta   90.00
_cell.angle_gamma   90.00
#
_symmetry.space_group_name_H-M   'P 1'
#
loop_
_entity.id
_entity.type
_entity.pdbx_description
1 polymer ?
#
loop_
_entity_poly.entity_id
_entity_poly.type
_entity_poly.pdbx_seq_one_letter_code
_entity_poly.pdbx_strand_id
1 'polypeptide(L)'
;MADKKGWDKLRDWIASSRDPTSNRKLQLVMVLVVAGALMMLLQGTKPPAQELPSNPANAVSESESLKDEPIREMEKDIEKQLADILKKALGTNDVNVMVNLATSERKIYEKNETLQQDQSSDQRENEESSMDRRSSTRELVLGNQGQNGDPILSYVEKPTVLGVMIVAEGADNIKVKKWITESVARVMDISTHRVAVISTKQKES
;
A
#
# COMPACT_ATOMS: atom_id res chain seq x y z
N MET A 1 38.55 47.61 23.25
CA MET A 1 39.50 48.54 22.59
C MET A 1 40.72 47.70 22.20
N ALA A 2 41.21 47.82 20.96
CA ALA A 2 41.99 46.82 20.19
C ALA A 2 41.07 45.69 19.63
N ASP A 3 41.01 45.36 18.34
CA ASP A 3 41.98 45.50 17.26
C ASP A 3 41.34 45.91 15.92
N LYS A 4 41.46 47.19 15.52
CA LYS A 4 41.30 47.61 14.11
C LYS A 4 42.55 47.34 13.25
N LYS A 5 43.59 46.74 13.87
CA LYS A 5 44.90 46.47 13.28
C LYS A 5 44.89 45.40 12.18
N GLY A 6 43.85 44.57 12.13
CA GLY A 6 43.69 43.53 11.11
C GLY A 6 43.15 44.05 9.77
N TRP A 7 42.23 45.02 9.83
CA TRP A 7 41.60 45.59 8.63
C TRP A 7 42.55 46.48 7.83
N ASP A 8 43.45 47.18 8.52
CA ASP A 8 44.45 48.02 7.86
C ASP A 8 45.51 47.17 7.15
N LYS A 9 45.93 46.03 7.73
CA LYS A 9 46.80 45.05 7.04
C LYS A 9 46.15 44.46 5.79
N LEU A 10 44.84 44.21 5.84
CA LEU A 10 44.10 43.64 4.71
C LEU A 10 44.02 44.65 3.55
N ARG A 11 43.83 45.93 3.89
CA ARG A 11 43.77 47.01 2.91
C ARG A 11 45.13 47.32 2.28
N ASP A 12 46.21 47.30 3.08
CA ASP A 12 47.58 47.50 2.59
C ASP A 12 48.08 46.32 1.73
N TRP A 13 47.66 45.09 2.04
CA TRP A 13 47.97 43.92 1.21
C TRP A 13 47.27 43.97 -0.16
N ILE A 14 46.03 44.45 -0.21
CA ILE A 14 45.30 44.65 -1.47
C ILE A 14 45.92 45.81 -2.27
N ALA A 15 46.27 46.92 -1.60
CA ALA A 15 46.83 48.09 -2.27
C ALA A 15 48.26 47.86 -2.81
N SER A 16 49.06 46.98 -2.19
CA SER A 16 50.40 46.63 -2.68
C SER A 16 50.39 45.68 -3.90
N SER A 17 49.22 45.26 -4.38
CA SER A 17 49.09 44.36 -5.54
C SER A 17 49.06 45.10 -6.89
N ARG A 18 49.46 46.39 -6.91
CA ARG A 18 49.34 47.26 -8.09
C ARG A 18 50.59 47.39 -8.96
N ASP A 19 51.65 46.61 -8.73
CA ASP A 19 52.82 46.58 -9.62
C ASP A 19 53.20 45.16 -10.09
N PRO A 20 53.37 44.91 -11.40
CA PRO A 20 53.11 43.58 -11.93
C PRO A 20 54.39 42.96 -12.53
N THR A 21 55.14 42.19 -11.73
CA THR A 21 56.25 41.36 -12.25
C THR A 21 55.77 39.97 -12.65
N SER A 22 56.26 39.47 -13.79
CA SER A 22 55.70 38.33 -14.57
C SER A 22 55.35 37.10 -13.73
N ASN A 23 56.20 36.75 -12.75
CA ASN A 23 56.04 35.52 -11.96
C ASN A 23 54.93 35.65 -10.89
N ARG A 24 54.64 36.86 -10.39
CA ARG A 24 53.51 37.12 -9.49
C ARG A 24 52.18 37.26 -10.23
N LYS A 25 52.19 37.68 -11.51
CA LYS A 25 50.99 37.62 -12.36
C LYS A 25 50.53 36.17 -12.55
N LEU A 26 51.48 35.26 -12.77
CA LEU A 26 51.18 33.82 -12.87
C LEU A 26 50.58 33.27 -11.56
N GLN A 27 51.13 33.67 -10.40
CA GLN A 27 50.58 33.28 -9.10
C GLN A 27 49.18 33.86 -8.85
N LEU A 28 48.93 35.10 -9.25
CA LEU A 28 47.62 35.74 -9.09
C LEU A 28 46.57 35.12 -10.04
N VAL A 29 46.96 34.74 -11.26
CA VAL A 29 46.13 33.96 -12.19
C VAL A 29 45.85 32.56 -11.63
N MET A 30 46.83 31.89 -11.02
CA MET A 30 46.65 30.59 -10.36
C MET A 30 45.64 30.66 -9.21
N VAL A 31 45.73 31.69 -8.36
CA VAL A 31 44.76 31.90 -7.25
C VAL A 31 43.36 32.18 -7.79
N LEU A 32 43.23 32.93 -8.89
CA LEU A 32 41.95 33.24 -9.52
C LEU A 32 41.31 31.99 -10.16
N VAL A 33 42.11 31.12 -10.78
CA VAL A 33 41.64 29.84 -11.34
C VAL A 33 41.19 28.88 -10.24
N VAL A 34 41.93 28.78 -9.14
CA VAL A 34 41.54 27.94 -8.00
C VAL A 34 40.29 28.48 -7.32
N ALA A 35 40.18 29.79 -7.13
CA ALA A 35 38.96 30.42 -6.60
C ALA A 35 37.75 30.21 -7.52
N GLY A 36 37.95 30.27 -8.84
CA GLY A 36 36.93 29.97 -9.84
C GLY A 36 36.48 28.50 -9.80
N ALA A 37 37.41 27.56 -9.68
CA ALA A 37 37.10 26.14 -9.53
C ALA A 37 36.36 25.84 -8.22
N LEU A 38 36.73 26.53 -7.13
CA LEU A 38 36.02 26.44 -5.84
C LEU A 38 34.60 27.01 -5.94
N MET A 39 34.42 28.13 -6.64
CA MET A 39 33.11 28.73 -6.88
C MET A 39 32.22 27.84 -7.77
N MET A 40 32.81 27.09 -8.71
CA MET A 40 32.10 26.14 -9.58
C MET A 40 31.62 24.90 -8.81
N LEU A 41 32.41 24.42 -7.84
CA LEU A 41 32.04 23.31 -6.95
C LEU A 41 30.87 23.68 -6.01
N LEU A 42 30.73 24.95 -5.64
CA LEU A 42 29.61 25.44 -4.82
C LEU A 42 28.28 25.59 -5.59
N GLN A 43 28.28 25.55 -6.93
CA GLN A 43 27.04 25.61 -7.73
C GLN A 43 26.50 24.24 -8.16
N GLY A 44 27.19 23.17 -7.79
CA GLY A 44 26.88 21.80 -8.19
C GLY A 44 25.95 21.03 -7.26
N THR A 45 24.86 21.64 -6.78
CA THR A 45 23.65 20.93 -6.27
C THR A 45 22.47 21.90 -6.27
N LYS A 46 21.90 22.20 -7.45
CA LYS A 46 20.54 22.75 -7.52
C LYS A 46 19.56 21.57 -7.43
N PRO A 47 18.73 21.45 -6.36
CA PRO A 47 17.56 20.59 -6.45
C PRO A 47 16.65 21.12 -7.56
N PRO A 48 15.94 20.26 -8.30
CA PRO A 48 15.02 20.72 -9.33
C PRO A 48 14.01 21.66 -8.68
N ALA A 49 13.88 22.85 -9.26
CA ALA A 49 12.83 23.78 -8.89
C ALA A 49 11.49 23.06 -9.11
N GLN A 50 10.77 22.83 -8.02
CA GLN A 50 9.35 22.57 -8.05
C GLN A 50 8.70 23.75 -8.77
N GLU A 51 8.27 23.54 -10.01
CA GLU A 51 7.13 24.27 -10.51
C GLU A 51 5.96 23.90 -9.59
N LEU A 52 5.45 24.86 -8.82
CA LEU A 52 4.24 24.68 -8.03
C LEU A 52 3.08 24.38 -9.00
N PRO A 53 2.43 23.20 -8.96
CA PRO A 53 1.07 23.13 -9.43
C PRO A 53 0.22 23.92 -8.43
N SER A 54 -0.37 25.02 -8.87
CA SER A 54 -1.48 25.66 -8.19
C SER A 54 -2.70 24.75 -8.25
N ASN A 55 -2.72 23.67 -7.46
CA ASN A 55 -3.93 22.95 -7.10
C ASN A 55 -3.69 22.06 -5.85
N PRO A 56 -4.28 22.35 -4.68
CA PRO A 56 -4.21 21.47 -3.53
C PRO A 56 -5.24 20.33 -3.71
N ALA A 57 -4.87 19.28 -4.43
CA ALA A 57 -5.72 18.08 -4.50
C ALA A 57 -4.99 16.74 -4.62
N ASN A 58 -3.73 16.67 -5.07
CA ASN A 58 -3.09 15.38 -5.37
C ASN A 58 -1.67 15.26 -4.81
N ALA A 59 -1.53 15.32 -3.47
CA ALA A 59 -0.27 14.96 -2.79
C ALA A 59 -0.49 13.91 -1.68
N VAL A 60 -1.48 13.04 -1.87
CA VAL A 60 -1.74 11.86 -1.02
C VAL A 60 -2.18 10.71 -1.92
N SER A 61 -1.31 10.15 -2.77
CA SER A 61 -1.62 8.90 -3.52
C SER A 61 -0.41 8.33 -4.28
N GLU A 62 0.75 8.17 -3.64
CA GLU A 62 1.87 7.46 -4.29
C GLU A 62 2.41 6.27 -3.49
N SER A 63 1.90 6.03 -2.28
CA SER A 63 2.26 4.86 -1.46
C SER A 63 1.14 3.82 -1.29
N GLU A 64 -0.10 4.11 -1.71
CA GLU A 64 -1.22 3.15 -1.63
C GLU A 64 -1.49 2.40 -2.95
N SER A 65 -1.05 2.94 -4.09
CA SER A 65 -1.34 2.38 -5.42
C SER A 65 -0.83 0.93 -5.58
N LEU A 66 0.36 0.60 -5.05
CA LEU A 66 0.98 -0.71 -5.29
C LEU A 66 0.34 -1.89 -4.54
N LYS A 67 -0.44 -1.63 -3.47
CA LYS A 67 -1.12 -2.71 -2.71
C LYS A 67 -2.53 -3.01 -3.24
N ASP A 68 -3.14 -2.02 -3.88
CA ASP A 68 -4.52 -2.10 -4.39
C ASP A 68 -4.61 -2.75 -5.77
N GLU A 69 -3.59 -2.64 -6.62
CA GLU A 69 -3.63 -3.20 -7.99
C GLU A 69 -4.04 -4.69 -8.07
N PRO A 70 -3.44 -5.64 -7.31
CA PRO A 70 -3.83 -7.05 -7.40
C PRO A 70 -5.24 -7.32 -6.87
N ILE A 71 -5.73 -6.50 -5.93
CA ILE A 71 -7.09 -6.62 -5.40
C ILE A 71 -8.09 -6.14 -6.45
N ARG A 72 -7.81 -4.98 -7.07
CA ARG A 72 -8.65 -4.38 -8.11
C ARG A 72 -8.75 -5.25 -9.37
N GLU A 73 -7.67 -5.94 -9.74
CA GLU A 73 -7.70 -6.89 -10.85
C GLU A 73 -8.65 -8.05 -10.55
N MET A 74 -8.58 -8.61 -9.33
CA MET A 74 -9.48 -9.69 -8.91
C MET A 74 -10.94 -9.24 -8.81
N GLU A 75 -11.20 -8.04 -8.32
CA GLU A 75 -12.54 -7.44 -8.31
C GLU A 75 -13.12 -7.36 -9.72
N LYS A 76 -12.35 -6.82 -10.69
CA LYS A 76 -12.77 -6.72 -12.09
C LYS A 76 -13.07 -8.08 -12.71
N ASP A 77 -12.27 -9.09 -12.41
CA ASP A 77 -12.49 -10.45 -12.92
C ASP A 77 -13.81 -11.03 -12.39
N ILE A 78 -14.10 -10.86 -11.10
CA ILE A 78 -15.36 -11.30 -10.49
C ILE A 78 -16.54 -10.49 -11.03
N GLU A 79 -16.40 -9.16 -11.14
CA GLU A 79 -17.41 -8.26 -11.70
C GLU A 79 -17.81 -8.67 -13.11
N LYS A 80 -16.82 -8.95 -13.98
CA LYS A 80 -17.07 -9.38 -15.35
C LYS A 80 -17.81 -10.72 -15.40
N GLN A 81 -17.36 -11.71 -14.63
CA GLN A 81 -18.02 -13.02 -14.58
C GLN A 81 -19.47 -12.90 -14.10
N LEU A 82 -19.71 -12.12 -13.04
CA LEU A 82 -21.05 -11.93 -12.49
C LEU A 82 -21.95 -11.16 -13.46
N ALA A 83 -21.43 -10.11 -14.09
CA ALA A 83 -22.16 -9.34 -15.10
C ALA A 83 -22.56 -10.22 -16.29
N ASP A 84 -21.65 -11.04 -16.81
CA ASP A 84 -21.92 -11.91 -17.97
C ASP A 84 -22.99 -12.97 -17.68
N ILE A 85 -22.98 -13.54 -16.47
CA ILE A 85 -24.00 -14.50 -16.03
C ILE A 85 -25.36 -13.82 -15.87
N LEU A 86 -25.39 -12.65 -15.21
CA LEU A 86 -26.63 -11.90 -15.00
C LEU A 86 -27.25 -11.41 -16.31
N LYS A 87 -26.44 -10.97 -17.27
CA LYS A 87 -26.92 -10.60 -18.63
C LYS A 87 -27.64 -11.76 -19.30
N LYS A 88 -27.05 -12.96 -19.25
CA LYS A 88 -27.67 -14.18 -19.81
C LYS A 88 -28.94 -14.58 -19.07
N ALA A 89 -28.96 -14.45 -17.74
CA ALA A 89 -30.10 -14.85 -16.92
C ALA A 89 -31.29 -13.89 -17.07
N LEU A 90 -31.03 -12.59 -17.21
CA LEU A 90 -32.05 -11.55 -17.35
C LEU A 90 -32.46 -11.32 -18.80
N GLY A 91 -31.65 -11.76 -19.77
CA GLY A 91 -31.88 -11.50 -21.19
C GLY A 91 -31.63 -10.03 -21.57
N THR A 92 -30.82 -9.31 -20.79
CA THR A 92 -30.52 -7.89 -20.99
C THR A 92 -29.01 -7.69 -21.14
N ASN A 93 -28.60 -6.66 -21.89
CA ASN A 93 -27.18 -6.28 -22.00
C ASN A 93 -26.78 -5.18 -21.01
N ASP A 94 -27.76 -4.49 -20.42
CA ASP A 94 -27.54 -3.42 -19.45
C ASP A 94 -27.50 -3.97 -18.02
N VAL A 95 -26.33 -4.52 -17.68
CA VAL A 95 -25.98 -4.95 -16.32
C VAL A 95 -24.57 -4.48 -16.00
N ASN A 96 -24.44 -3.71 -14.93
CA ASN A 96 -23.18 -3.29 -14.34
C ASN A 96 -23.08 -3.80 -12.91
N VAL A 97 -21.92 -4.30 -12.55
CA VAL A 97 -21.64 -4.91 -11.25
C VAL A 97 -20.41 -4.25 -10.67
N MET A 98 -20.44 -3.97 -9.37
CA MET A 98 -19.29 -3.57 -8.59
C MET A 98 -19.14 -4.52 -7.40
N VAL A 99 -17.92 -5.01 -7.15
CA VAL A 99 -17.60 -5.91 -6.04
C VAL A 99 -16.54 -5.26 -5.17
N ASN A 100 -16.65 -5.45 -3.85
CA ASN A 100 -15.64 -4.98 -2.90
C ASN A 100 -15.09 -6.18 -2.11
N LEU A 101 -13.76 -6.36 -2.11
CA LEU A 101 -13.07 -7.41 -1.38
C LEU A 101 -12.45 -6.89 -0.08
N ALA A 102 -12.38 -7.75 0.94
CA ALA A 102 -11.83 -7.37 2.25
C ALA A 102 -10.30 -7.27 2.23
N THR A 103 -9.64 -8.18 1.53
CA THR A 103 -8.18 -8.30 1.47
C THR A 103 -7.75 -8.91 0.14
N SER A 104 -6.45 -9.01 -0.11
CA SER A 104 -5.89 -9.91 -1.11
C SER A 104 -5.92 -11.37 -0.62
N GLU A 105 -5.54 -12.30 -1.49
CA GLU A 105 -5.39 -13.72 -1.17
C GLU A 105 -4.44 -13.94 0.01
N ARG A 106 -4.83 -14.85 0.92
CA ARG A 106 -4.01 -15.21 2.07
C ARG A 106 -3.32 -16.55 1.82
N LYS A 107 -1.99 -16.55 1.89
CA LYS A 107 -1.18 -17.77 1.83
C LYS A 107 -1.10 -18.40 3.23
N ILE A 108 -1.57 -19.63 3.36
CA ILE A 108 -1.49 -20.39 4.62
C ILE A 108 -0.34 -21.39 4.51
N TYR A 109 0.57 -21.34 5.49
CA TYR A 109 1.72 -22.22 5.57
C TYR A 109 1.48 -23.34 6.58
N GLU A 110 2.11 -24.48 6.33
CA GLU A 110 2.00 -25.67 7.16
C GLU A 110 2.63 -25.44 8.55
N LYS A 111 1.93 -25.90 9.59
CA LYS A 111 2.34 -25.73 10.99
C LYS A 111 2.20 -27.05 11.74
N ASN A 112 3.21 -27.41 12.51
CA ASN A 112 3.13 -28.44 13.52
C ASN A 112 2.53 -27.85 14.80
N GLU A 113 1.43 -28.42 15.31
CA GLU A 113 0.83 -28.01 16.57
C GLU A 113 0.99 -29.12 17.62
N THR A 114 1.49 -28.75 18.81
CA THR A 114 1.51 -29.64 19.98
C THR A 114 0.53 -29.08 21.02
N LEU A 115 -0.52 -29.84 21.32
CA LEU A 115 -1.51 -29.52 22.35
C LEU A 115 -1.18 -30.31 23.62
N GLN A 116 -0.97 -29.60 24.73
CA GLN A 116 -0.86 -30.19 26.07
C GLN A 116 -2.10 -29.78 26.86
N GLN A 117 -2.86 -30.78 27.33
CA GLN A 117 -4.02 -30.58 28.19
C GLN A 117 -3.79 -31.33 29.50
N ASP A 118 -3.56 -30.57 30.57
CA ASP A 118 -3.45 -31.11 31.92
C ASP A 118 -4.78 -30.86 32.64
N GLN A 119 -5.49 -31.94 32.98
CA GLN A 119 -6.66 -31.89 33.85
C GLN A 119 -6.26 -32.46 35.20
N SER A 120 -6.37 -31.67 36.26
CA SER A 120 -6.10 -32.11 37.63
C SER A 120 -7.33 -31.84 38.49
N SER A 121 -7.90 -32.91 39.08
CA SER A 121 -8.94 -32.82 40.09
C SER A 121 -8.37 -33.23 41.45
N ASP A 122 -8.17 -32.26 42.34
CA ASP A 122 -7.83 -32.53 43.73
C ASP A 122 -9.12 -32.51 44.56
N GLN A 123 -9.49 -33.65 45.13
CA GLN A 123 -10.62 -33.74 46.07
C GLN A 123 -10.08 -33.58 47.49
N ARG A 124 -10.15 -32.36 48.04
CA ARG A 124 -9.97 -32.11 49.48
C ARG A 124 -11.34 -31.89 50.10
N GLU A 125 -11.49 -32.39 51.32
CA GLU A 125 -12.72 -32.73 52.06
C GLU A 125 -13.84 -31.65 52.15
N ASN A 126 -13.71 -30.46 51.55
CA ASN A 126 -14.85 -29.56 51.38
C ASN A 126 -14.71 -28.50 50.26
N GLU A 127 -13.83 -28.71 49.27
CA GLU A 127 -13.71 -27.77 48.14
C GLU A 127 -13.27 -28.50 46.87
N GLU A 128 -14.16 -28.56 45.89
CA GLU A 128 -13.91 -29.17 44.59
C GLU A 128 -13.21 -28.14 43.70
N SER A 129 -11.88 -28.19 43.63
CA SER A 129 -11.10 -27.34 42.73
C SER A 129 -10.65 -28.13 41.52
N SER A 130 -11.27 -27.89 40.37
CA SER A 130 -10.82 -28.38 39.06
C SER A 130 -9.90 -27.35 38.41
N MET A 131 -8.65 -27.72 38.11
CA MET A 131 -7.76 -26.90 37.28
C MET A 131 -7.61 -27.53 35.90
N ASP A 132 -8.10 -26.82 34.88
CA ASP A 132 -7.85 -27.12 33.47
C ASP A 132 -6.71 -26.22 32.95
N ARG A 133 -5.56 -26.80 32.62
CA ARG A 133 -4.49 -26.09 31.89
C ARG A 133 -4.44 -26.59 30.46
N ARG A 134 -4.54 -25.66 29.52
CA ARG A 134 -4.35 -25.90 28.08
C ARG A 134 -3.16 -25.08 27.59
N SER A 135 -2.14 -25.75 27.07
CA SER A 135 -0.99 -25.14 26.41
C SER A 135 -0.94 -25.59 24.94
N SER A 136 -0.64 -24.66 24.04
CA SER A 136 -0.55 -24.91 22.60
C SER A 136 0.71 -24.27 22.05
N THR A 137 1.59 -25.10 21.49
CA THR A 137 2.81 -24.67 20.80
C THR A 137 2.64 -24.89 19.30
N ARG A 138 2.92 -23.87 18.49
CA ARG A 138 2.88 -23.95 17.02
C ARG A 138 4.25 -23.66 16.40
N GLU A 139 4.71 -24.51 15.50
CA GLU A 139 5.99 -24.36 14.79
C GLU A 139 5.76 -24.45 13.27
N LEU A 140 6.37 -23.55 12.48
CA LEU A 140 6.27 -23.59 11.01
C LEU A 140 7.07 -24.75 10.44
N VAL A 141 6.52 -25.47 9.46
CA VAL A 141 7.25 -26.53 8.77
C VAL A 141 8.10 -25.92 7.65
N LEU A 142 9.42 -26.04 7.78
CA LEU A 142 10.39 -25.58 6.79
C LEU A 142 10.73 -26.72 5.83
N GLY A 143 10.87 -26.41 4.54
CA GLY A 143 11.31 -27.38 3.54
C GLY A 143 12.77 -27.81 3.75
N ASN A 144 13.12 -29.01 3.27
CA ASN A 144 14.48 -29.56 3.32
C ASN A 144 15.42 -28.86 2.31
N GLN A 145 15.69 -27.57 2.49
CA GLN A 145 16.74 -26.84 1.76
C GLN A 145 17.68 -26.13 2.76
N GLY A 146 18.57 -26.91 3.40
CA GLY A 146 19.68 -26.38 4.19
C GLY A 146 19.28 -25.47 5.37
N GLN A 147 20.14 -24.49 5.71
CA GLN A 147 19.95 -23.58 6.87
C GLN A 147 18.81 -22.55 6.69
N ASN A 148 18.25 -22.40 5.48
CA ASN A 148 17.22 -21.39 5.16
C ASN A 148 16.07 -22.02 4.37
N GLY A 149 15.48 -23.10 4.87
CA GLY A 149 14.33 -23.73 4.22
C GLY A 149 13.12 -22.79 4.17
N ASP A 150 12.54 -22.57 2.99
CA ASP A 150 11.29 -21.82 2.86
C ASP A 150 10.12 -22.56 3.54
N PRO A 151 9.14 -21.85 4.12
CA PRO A 151 7.97 -22.49 4.73
C PRO A 151 7.12 -23.21 3.68
N ILE A 152 6.61 -24.39 4.03
CA ILE A 152 5.76 -25.17 3.13
C ILE A 152 4.40 -24.47 2.99
N LEU A 153 4.03 -24.10 1.77
CA LEU A 153 2.70 -23.56 1.45
C LEU A 153 1.68 -24.70 1.52
N SER A 154 0.66 -24.54 2.37
CA SER A 154 -0.42 -25.51 2.51
C SER A 154 -1.50 -25.25 1.45
N TYR A 155 -2.13 -24.07 1.49
CA TYR A 155 -3.11 -23.63 0.49
C TYR A 155 -3.25 -22.11 0.44
N VAL A 156 -3.92 -21.61 -0.61
CA VAL A 156 -4.23 -20.19 -0.80
C VAL A 156 -5.73 -19.99 -0.54
N GLU A 157 -6.04 -19.10 0.39
CA GLU A 157 -7.40 -18.75 0.76
C GLU A 157 -7.87 -17.53 -0.07
N LYS A 158 -9.03 -17.68 -0.72
CA LYS A 158 -9.66 -16.60 -1.50
C LYS A 158 -10.12 -15.48 -0.58
N PRO A 159 -10.11 -14.22 -1.06
CA PRO A 159 -10.56 -13.11 -0.24
C PRO A 159 -12.06 -13.12 -0.01
N THR A 160 -12.47 -12.63 1.16
CA THR A 160 -13.87 -12.49 1.53
C THR A 160 -14.50 -11.29 0.82
N VAL A 161 -15.72 -11.46 0.30
CA VAL A 161 -16.49 -10.38 -0.33
C VAL A 161 -17.21 -9.56 0.74
N LEU A 162 -16.98 -8.25 0.74
CA LEU A 162 -17.62 -7.29 1.64
C LEU A 162 -19.02 -6.91 1.16
N GLY A 163 -19.21 -6.78 -0.15
CA GLY A 163 -20.51 -6.47 -0.73
C GLY A 163 -20.49 -6.43 -2.25
N VAL A 164 -21.69 -6.44 -2.82
CA VAL A 164 -21.90 -6.39 -4.26
C VAL A 164 -22.98 -5.36 -4.57
N MET A 165 -22.71 -4.47 -5.52
CA MET A 165 -23.70 -3.55 -6.08
C MET A 165 -24.00 -3.94 -7.53
N ILE A 166 -25.27 -4.03 -7.85
CA ILE A 166 -25.75 -4.45 -9.16
C ILE A 166 -26.71 -3.39 -9.68
N VAL A 167 -26.42 -2.88 -10.87
CA VAL A 167 -27.34 -2.05 -11.64
C VAL A 167 -27.79 -2.88 -12.82
N ALA A 168 -29.09 -3.16 -12.91
CA ALA A 168 -29.64 -4.00 -13.97
C ALA A 168 -30.98 -3.47 -14.46
N GLU A 169 -31.19 -3.52 -15.78
CA GLU A 169 -32.50 -3.30 -16.37
C GLU A 169 -33.53 -4.31 -15.82
N GLY A 170 -34.74 -3.84 -15.53
CA GLY A 170 -35.82 -4.68 -14.99
C GLY A 170 -35.75 -4.91 -13.47
N ALA A 171 -34.74 -4.39 -12.78
CA ALA A 171 -34.64 -4.45 -11.32
C ALA A 171 -35.69 -3.58 -10.57
N ASP A 172 -36.56 -2.87 -11.28
CA ASP A 172 -37.77 -2.26 -10.70
C ASP A 172 -38.82 -3.30 -10.30
N ASN A 173 -38.82 -4.46 -10.97
CA ASN A 173 -39.68 -5.56 -10.59
C ASN A 173 -39.16 -6.22 -9.30
N ILE A 174 -39.98 -6.21 -8.25
CA ILE A 174 -39.66 -6.77 -6.93
C ILE A 174 -39.24 -8.25 -7.03
N LYS A 175 -39.84 -9.04 -7.94
CA LYS A 175 -39.47 -10.45 -8.13
C LYS A 175 -38.07 -10.59 -8.70
N VAL A 176 -37.75 -9.80 -9.74
CA VAL A 176 -36.42 -9.79 -10.37
C VAL A 176 -35.37 -9.32 -9.37
N LYS A 177 -35.64 -8.23 -8.66
CA LYS A 177 -34.77 -7.72 -7.59
C LYS A 177 -34.48 -8.79 -6.53
N LYS A 178 -35.53 -9.47 -6.03
CA LYS A 178 -35.39 -10.54 -5.03
C LYS A 178 -34.56 -11.71 -5.56
N TRP A 179 -34.82 -12.16 -6.79
CA TRP A 179 -34.05 -13.25 -7.40
C TRP A 179 -32.58 -12.92 -7.56
N ILE A 180 -32.26 -11.70 -8.01
CA ILE A 180 -30.87 -11.24 -8.13
C ILE A 180 -30.21 -11.23 -6.75
N THR A 181 -30.81 -10.54 -5.77
CA THR A 181 -30.27 -10.42 -4.40
C THR A 181 -30.00 -11.79 -3.79
N GLU A 182 -30.96 -12.70 -3.87
CA GLU A 182 -30.85 -14.03 -3.29
C GLU A 182 -29.85 -14.93 -4.01
N SER A 183 -29.77 -14.83 -5.35
CA SER A 183 -28.85 -15.67 -6.13
C SER A 183 -27.41 -15.25 -5.89
N VAL A 184 -27.13 -13.95 -5.94
CA VAL A 184 -25.80 -13.40 -5.69
C VAL A 184 -25.36 -13.68 -4.25
N ALA A 185 -26.26 -13.49 -3.28
CA ALA A 185 -26.00 -13.81 -1.89
C ALA A 185 -25.55 -15.28 -1.69
N ARG A 186 -26.21 -16.22 -2.38
CA ARG A 186 -25.87 -17.65 -2.29
C ARG A 186 -24.57 -18.01 -3.01
N VAL A 187 -24.32 -17.44 -4.18
CA VAL A 187 -23.11 -17.75 -4.96
C VAL A 187 -21.86 -17.20 -4.28
N MET A 188 -21.97 -16.00 -3.70
CA MET A 188 -20.83 -15.30 -3.09
C MET A 188 -20.69 -15.57 -1.59
N ASP A 189 -21.57 -16.40 -1.00
CA ASP A 189 -21.66 -16.67 0.43
C ASP A 189 -21.69 -15.38 1.29
N ILE A 190 -22.56 -14.45 0.89
CA ILE A 190 -22.76 -13.17 1.59
C ILE A 190 -24.21 -12.98 2.01
N SER A 191 -24.40 -12.22 3.08
CA SER A 191 -25.73 -11.89 3.58
C SER A 191 -26.47 -10.96 2.61
N THR A 192 -27.80 -11.09 2.51
CA THR A 192 -28.62 -10.28 1.58
C THR A 192 -28.52 -8.77 1.81
N HIS A 193 -28.24 -8.32 3.05
CA HIS A 193 -28.02 -6.90 3.35
C HIS A 193 -26.70 -6.35 2.79
N ARG A 194 -25.79 -7.21 2.32
CA ARG A 194 -24.54 -6.85 1.63
C ARG A 194 -24.68 -6.81 0.10
N VAL A 195 -25.90 -7.02 -0.42
CA VAL A 195 -26.18 -6.98 -1.86
C VAL A 195 -27.16 -5.85 -2.15
N ALA A 196 -26.72 -4.85 -2.92
CA ALA A 196 -27.53 -3.74 -3.36
C ALA A 196 -27.92 -3.93 -4.83
N VAL A 197 -29.21 -3.81 -5.15
CA VAL A 197 -29.72 -3.94 -6.52
C VAL A 197 -30.56 -2.72 -6.88
N ILE A 198 -30.17 -2.03 -7.94
CA ILE A 198 -30.77 -0.79 -8.42
C ILE A 198 -31.16 -0.96 -9.89
N SER A 199 -32.27 -0.34 -10.28
CA SER A 199 -32.68 -0.30 -11.69
C SER A 199 -31.95 0.81 -12.44
N THR A 200 -31.64 0.56 -13.71
CA THR A 200 -31.13 1.59 -14.62
C THR A 200 -32.22 2.65 -14.84
N LYS A 201 -31.91 3.93 -14.64
CA LYS A 201 -32.83 5.00 -15.04
C LYS A 201 -32.65 5.24 -16.53
N GLN A 202 -33.73 5.09 -17.30
CA GLN A 202 -33.78 5.55 -18.69
C GLN A 202 -33.46 7.05 -18.72
N LYS A 203 -32.50 7.46 -19.53
CA LYS A 203 -32.21 8.88 -19.78
C LYS A 203 -33.47 9.48 -20.43
N GLU A 204 -34.18 10.37 -19.73
CA GLU A 204 -35.18 11.23 -20.39
C GLU A 204 -34.46 11.97 -21.51
N SER A 205 -34.90 11.73 -22.74
CA SER A 205 -34.38 12.37 -23.96
C SER A 205 -35.27 13.52 -24.36
#